data_AF-A0A2R6HUN7-F1
#
_entry.id   AF-A0A2R6HUN7-F1
#
_cell.length_a   1.000
_cell.length_b   1.000
_cell.length_c   1.000
_cell.angle_alpha   90.00
_cell.angle_beta   90.00
_cell.angle_gamma   90.00
#
_symmetry.space_group_name_H-M   'P 1'
#
loop_
_entity.id
_entity.type
_entity.pdbx_description
1 polymer ?
#
loop_
_entity_poly.entity_id
_entity_poly.type
_entity_poly.pdbx_seq_one_letter_code
_entity_poly.pdbx_strand_id
1 'polypeptide(L)'
;MSSIELTPSQKNILQELVNLYKGSESAVKGEDIADKVDRNPGTIRNQMQSLKALQLVEGVPGPKGGYKPTANAYDALQIQDMEDAARVPLRHNGDLLEDANVEEIDLTSVHHPEKCRAELQLQGSIADFHEDDSVTVGPTPLSKLQIIGTLAGKDDTSNKLILTIDDMRAPAGEPEH
;
A
#
# COMPACT_ATOMS: atom_id res chain seq x y z
N MET A 1 18.14 4.64 -2.80
CA MET A 1 18.54 3.27 -2.43
C MET A 1 18.38 2.39 -3.67
N SER A 2 19.27 1.42 -3.90
CA SER A 2 19.18 0.54 -5.07
C SER A 2 17.89 -0.26 -5.04
N SER A 3 17.05 -0.20 -6.08
CA SER A 3 15.85 -1.01 -6.18
C SER A 3 16.24 -2.48 -6.32
N ILE A 4 15.76 -3.32 -5.41
CA ILE A 4 15.92 -4.78 -5.52
C ILE A 4 14.86 -5.26 -6.50
N GLU A 5 15.27 -5.65 -7.71
CA GLU A 5 14.36 -6.28 -8.67
C GLU A 5 14.22 -7.77 -8.36
N LEU A 6 12.99 -8.19 -8.03
CA LEU A 6 12.64 -9.60 -7.81
C LEU A 6 12.01 -10.18 -9.05
N THR A 7 12.39 -11.41 -9.40
CA THR A 7 11.67 -12.17 -10.43
C THR A 7 10.25 -12.50 -9.97
N PRO A 8 9.28 -12.71 -10.88
CA PRO A 8 7.90 -13.07 -10.51
C PRO A 8 7.82 -14.29 -9.59
N SER A 9 8.71 -15.28 -9.79
CA SER A 9 8.78 -16.46 -8.93
C SER A 9 9.28 -16.13 -7.53
N GLN A 10 10.27 -15.24 -7.40
CA GLN A 10 10.80 -14.82 -6.10
C GLN A 10 9.77 -13.98 -5.33
N LYS A 11 9.06 -13.08 -6.03
CA LYS A 11 7.95 -12.29 -5.47
C LYS A 11 6.88 -13.23 -4.88
N ASN A 12 6.40 -14.18 -5.68
CA ASN A 12 5.36 -15.11 -5.23
C ASN A 12 5.78 -15.91 -3.99
N ILE A 13 7.02 -16.42 -3.97
CA ILE A 13 7.56 -17.17 -2.82
C ILE A 13 7.71 -16.27 -1.58
N LEU A 14 8.18 -15.03 -1.75
CA LEU A 14 8.36 -14.09 -0.66
C LEU A 14 7.00 -13.64 -0.06
N GLN A 15 6.00 -13.39 -0.93
CA GLN A 15 4.64 -13.06 -0.52
C GLN A 15 4.02 -14.19 0.29
N GLU A 16 4.16 -15.44 -0.17
CA GLU A 16 3.57 -16.58 0.53
C GLU A 16 4.24 -16.84 1.88
N LEU A 17 5.56 -16.65 1.97
CA LEU A 17 6.27 -16.67 3.25
C LEU A 17 5.70 -15.65 4.23
N VAL A 18 5.45 -14.40 3.79
CA VAL A 18 4.86 -13.35 4.63
C VAL A 18 3.46 -13.74 5.09
N ASN A 19 2.63 -14.28 4.20
CA ASN A 19 1.26 -14.71 4.52
C ASN A 19 1.26 -15.81 5.59
N LEU A 20 2.07 -16.86 5.40
CA LEU A 20 2.17 -17.97 6.35
C LEU A 20 2.78 -17.54 7.70
N TYR A 21 3.73 -16.60 7.67
CA TYR A 21 4.32 -16.05 8.88
C TYR A 21 3.30 -15.24 9.69
N LYS A 22 2.48 -14.39 9.05
CA LYS A 22 1.42 -13.61 9.72
C LYS A 22 0.40 -14.49 10.45
N GLY A 23 0.07 -15.66 9.91
CA GLY A 23 -0.90 -16.58 10.51
C GLY A 23 -0.37 -17.37 11.71
N SER A 24 0.96 -17.42 11.93
CA SER A 24 1.56 -18.27 12.96
C SER A 24 2.59 -17.59 13.87
N GLU A 25 3.11 -16.43 13.47
CA GLU A 25 4.24 -15.70 14.10
C GLU A 25 5.48 -16.58 14.37
N SER A 26 5.60 -17.70 13.64
CA SER A 26 6.61 -18.73 13.82
C SER A 26 7.36 -19.02 12.53
N ALA A 27 8.55 -19.62 12.60
CA ALA A 27 9.33 -19.94 11.41
C ALA A 27 8.56 -20.88 10.47
N VAL A 28 8.45 -20.52 9.20
CA VAL A 28 7.66 -21.24 8.19
C VAL A 28 8.52 -22.28 7.50
N LYS A 29 8.05 -23.53 7.37
CA LYS A 29 8.83 -24.56 6.69
C LYS A 29 8.85 -24.32 5.19
N GLY A 30 9.96 -24.69 4.54
CA GLY A 30 10.06 -24.64 3.08
C GLY A 30 9.04 -25.54 2.38
N GLU A 31 8.63 -26.64 3.03
CA GLU A 31 7.60 -27.55 2.53
C GLU A 31 6.22 -26.88 2.48
N ASP A 32 5.83 -26.16 3.54
CA ASP A 32 4.54 -25.46 3.59
C ASP A 32 4.42 -24.40 2.47
N ILE A 33 5.52 -23.72 2.17
CA ILE A 33 5.60 -22.73 1.09
C ILE A 33 5.55 -23.42 -0.27
N ALA A 34 6.21 -24.57 -0.40
CA ALA A 34 6.24 -25.37 -1.62
C ALA A 34 4.84 -25.85 -2.00
N ASP A 35 4.06 -26.31 -1.02
CA ASP A 35 2.68 -26.75 -1.19
C ASP A 35 1.77 -25.61 -1.64
N LYS A 36 1.98 -24.40 -1.11
CA LYS A 36 1.16 -23.22 -1.42
C LYS A 36 1.43 -22.63 -2.80
N VAL A 37 2.68 -22.65 -3.25
CA VAL A 37 3.08 -22.10 -4.56
C VAL A 37 3.20 -23.14 -5.67
N ASP A 38 2.76 -24.38 -5.40
CA ASP A 38 2.82 -25.53 -6.31
C ASP A 38 4.22 -25.77 -6.90
N ARG A 39 5.22 -25.86 -6.02
CA ARG A 39 6.63 -26.06 -6.40
C ARG A 39 7.26 -27.19 -5.58
N ASN A 40 8.40 -27.68 -6.06
CA ASN A 40 9.17 -28.67 -5.32
C ASN A 40 9.90 -28.02 -4.11
N PRO A 41 9.93 -28.67 -2.93
CA PRO A 41 10.64 -28.15 -1.74
C PRO A 41 12.12 -27.83 -1.98
N GLY A 42 12.81 -28.60 -2.83
CA GLY A 42 14.19 -28.33 -3.22
C GLY A 42 14.34 -27.01 -3.97
N THR A 43 13.36 -26.67 -4.83
CA THR A 43 13.31 -25.38 -5.53
C THR A 43 13.09 -24.24 -4.56
N ILE A 44 12.16 -24.39 -3.60
CA ILE A 44 11.91 -23.37 -2.58
C ILE A 44 13.17 -23.13 -1.74
N ARG A 45 13.86 -24.20 -1.33
CA ARG A 45 15.12 -24.06 -0.59
C ARG A 45 16.15 -23.23 -1.36
N ASN A 46 16.31 -23.47 -2.66
CA ASN A 46 17.22 -22.71 -3.52
C ASN A 46 16.79 -21.23 -3.61
N GLN A 47 15.51 -20.96 -3.84
CA GLN A 47 14.99 -19.60 -3.92
C GLN A 47 15.13 -18.86 -2.59
N MET A 48 14.93 -19.54 -1.46
CA MET A 48 15.15 -18.97 -0.14
C MET A 48 16.61 -18.63 0.14
N GLN A 49 17.57 -19.39 -0.42
CA GLN A 49 18.98 -19.01 -0.35
C GLN A 49 19.26 -17.72 -1.11
N SER A 50 18.67 -17.55 -2.31
CA SER A 50 18.75 -16.30 -3.07
C SER A 50 18.11 -15.13 -2.33
N LEU A 51 16.89 -15.31 -1.79
CA LEU A 51 16.18 -14.28 -1.01
C LEU A 51 16.91 -13.92 0.29
N LYS A 52 17.59 -14.88 0.92
CA LYS A 52 18.48 -14.64 2.08
C LYS A 52 19.69 -13.80 1.70
N ALA A 53 20.31 -14.04 0.53
CA ALA A 53 21.42 -13.21 0.05
C ALA A 53 21.00 -11.76 -0.21
N LEU A 54 19.74 -11.53 -0.56
CA LEU A 54 19.11 -10.22 -0.69
C LEU A 54 18.66 -9.63 0.66
N GLN A 55 18.93 -10.29 1.77
CA GLN A 55 18.50 -9.88 3.12
C GLN A 55 16.98 -9.76 3.29
N LEU A 56 16.20 -10.44 2.46
CA LEU A 56 14.73 -10.44 2.54
C LEU A 56 14.23 -11.55 3.48
N VAL A 57 15.03 -12.59 3.69
CA VAL A 57 14.62 -13.76 4.49
C VAL A 57 15.72 -14.19 5.44
N GLU A 58 15.34 -14.52 6.66
CA GLU A 58 16.20 -15.18 7.64
C GLU A 58 15.91 -16.68 7.69
N GLY A 59 16.96 -17.49 7.81
CA GLY A 59 16.85 -18.92 8.00
C GLY A 59 17.00 -19.28 9.47
N VAL A 60 16.03 -20.00 10.03
CA VAL A 60 16.04 -20.50 11.41
C VAL A 60 16.46 -21.96 11.40
N PRO A 61 17.53 -22.36 12.09
CA PRO A 61 17.98 -23.75 12.13
C PRO A 61 17.15 -24.60 13.11
N GLY A 62 17.20 -25.93 12.92
CA GLY A 62 16.63 -26.91 13.86
C GLY A 62 15.34 -27.60 13.38
N PRO A 63 14.78 -28.52 14.18
CA PRO A 63 13.61 -29.31 13.80
C PRO A 63 12.30 -28.51 13.71
N LYS A 64 12.25 -27.34 14.37
CA LYS A 64 11.21 -26.31 14.20
C LYS A 64 11.72 -25.11 13.38
N GLY A 65 12.81 -25.33 12.66
CA GLY A 65 13.43 -24.33 11.80
C GLY A 65 12.63 -24.09 10.54
N GLY A 66 13.07 -23.11 9.76
CA GLY A 66 12.34 -22.64 8.59
C GLY A 66 12.82 -21.26 8.18
N TYR A 67 11.90 -20.46 7.68
CA TYR A 67 12.17 -19.13 7.13
C TYR A 67 11.33 -18.08 7.86
N LYS A 68 11.90 -16.88 7.99
CA LYS A 68 11.21 -15.70 8.50
C LYS A 68 11.42 -14.53 7.55
N PRO A 69 10.39 -13.74 7.24
CA PRO A 69 10.57 -12.50 6.50
C PRO A 69 11.32 -11.47 7.36
N THR A 70 12.22 -10.70 6.74
CA THR A 70 12.84 -9.52 7.38
C THR A 70 11.98 -8.28 7.14
N ALA A 71 12.33 -7.15 7.76
CA ALA A 71 11.70 -5.85 7.44
C ALA A 71 11.78 -5.54 5.93
N ASN A 72 12.95 -5.76 5.33
CA ASN A 72 13.20 -5.52 3.91
C ASN A 72 12.28 -6.35 2.99
N ALA A 73 11.77 -7.51 3.44
CA ALA A 73 10.80 -8.26 2.65
C ALA A 73 9.46 -7.53 2.53
N TYR A 74 9.00 -6.89 3.60
CA TYR A 74 7.78 -6.10 3.57
C TYR A 74 7.96 -4.89 2.65
N ASP A 75 9.10 -4.20 2.76
CA ASP A 75 9.42 -3.07 1.88
C ASP A 75 9.52 -3.51 0.41
N ALA A 76 10.19 -4.64 0.12
CA ALA A 76 10.34 -5.15 -1.24
C ALA A 76 9.01 -5.59 -1.88
N LEU A 77 8.07 -6.10 -1.08
CA LEU A 77 6.72 -6.41 -1.54
C LEU A 77 5.89 -5.14 -1.72
N GLN A 78 5.99 -4.16 -0.82
CA GLN A 78 5.32 -2.86 -0.92
C GLN A 78 5.82 -2.02 -2.11
N ILE A 79 7.11 -2.10 -2.44
CA ILE A 79 7.70 -1.48 -3.65
C ILE A 79 7.08 -2.06 -4.93
N GLN A 80 6.55 -3.29 -4.90
CA GLN A 80 5.88 -3.91 -6.05
C GLN A 80 4.35 -3.93 -5.95
N ASP A 81 3.74 -3.67 -4.78
CA ASP A 81 2.33 -3.27 -4.70
C ASP A 81 2.11 -1.89 -5.33
N MET A 82 3.18 -1.14 -5.64
CA MET A 82 3.11 0.07 -6.47
C MET A 82 2.83 -0.23 -7.96
N GLU A 83 3.06 -1.46 -8.45
CA GLU A 83 2.77 -1.83 -9.84
C GLU A 83 1.26 -2.11 -10.08
N ASP A 84 0.49 -2.35 -9.00
CA ASP A 84 -0.98 -2.40 -8.98
C ASP A 84 -1.49 -1.69 -7.70
N ALA A 85 -1.01 -0.47 -7.43
CA ALA A 85 -1.47 0.29 -6.28
C ALA A 85 -2.99 0.43 -6.38
N ALA A 86 -3.72 -0.13 -5.42
CA ALA A 86 -5.17 0.00 -5.38
C ALA A 86 -5.48 1.50 -5.38
N ARG A 87 -5.98 1.99 -6.52
CA ARG A 87 -6.15 3.41 -6.78
C ARG A 87 -7.04 4.01 -5.70
N VAL A 88 -6.63 5.14 -5.16
CA VAL A 88 -7.48 5.99 -4.34
C VAL A 88 -8.03 7.06 -5.28
N PRO A 89 -9.26 6.90 -5.78
CA PRO A 89 -9.79 7.79 -6.81
C PRO A 89 -9.97 9.21 -6.27
N LEU A 90 -9.80 10.16 -7.17
CA LEU A 90 -10.01 11.58 -6.91
C LEU A 90 -11.12 12.09 -7.84
N ARG A 91 -12.11 12.78 -7.27
CA ARG A 91 -13.09 13.54 -8.05
C ARG A 91 -12.89 15.02 -7.85
N HIS A 92 -12.93 15.77 -8.93
CA HIS A 92 -12.87 17.22 -8.97
C HIS A 92 -14.21 17.74 -9.50
N ASN A 93 -14.90 18.54 -8.70
CA ASN A 93 -16.24 19.07 -9.01
C ASN A 93 -17.26 18.00 -9.45
N GLY A 94 -17.12 16.79 -8.88
CA GLY A 94 -17.98 15.62 -9.15
C GLY A 94 -17.45 14.66 -10.22
N ASP A 95 -16.56 15.14 -11.09
CA ASP A 95 -15.99 14.35 -12.19
C ASP A 95 -14.79 13.53 -11.72
N LEU A 96 -14.75 12.25 -12.10
CA LEU A 96 -13.63 11.37 -11.78
C LEU A 96 -12.41 11.74 -12.63
N LEU A 97 -11.27 11.95 -11.97
CA LEU A 97 -10.00 12.15 -12.64
C LEU A 97 -9.32 10.81 -12.87
N GLU A 98 -9.33 10.33 -14.12
CA GLU A 98 -8.77 9.01 -14.47
C GLU A 98 -7.24 8.94 -14.37
N ASP A 99 -6.59 10.10 -14.54
CA ASP A 99 -5.13 10.28 -14.55
C ASP A 99 -4.56 10.75 -13.21
N ALA A 100 -5.40 10.89 -12.18
CA ALA A 100 -4.99 11.32 -10.84
C ALA A 100 -5.18 10.18 -9.83
N ASN A 101 -4.16 9.96 -8.99
CA ASN A 101 -4.22 9.00 -7.90
C ASN A 101 -3.71 9.65 -6.61
N VAL A 102 -4.38 9.37 -5.49
CA VAL A 102 -3.94 9.87 -4.18
C VAL A 102 -2.92 8.89 -3.58
N GLU A 103 -1.71 9.39 -3.33
CA GLU A 103 -0.61 8.61 -2.73
C GLU A 103 -0.63 8.67 -1.20
N GLU A 104 -0.97 9.84 -0.64
CA GLU A 104 -0.96 10.09 0.81
C GLU A 104 -2.11 11.01 1.22
N ILE A 105 -2.64 10.78 2.42
CA ILE A 105 -3.68 11.60 3.05
C ILE A 105 -3.21 11.94 4.47
N ASP A 106 -2.84 13.20 4.69
CA ASP A 106 -2.47 13.72 6.00
C ASP A 106 -3.62 14.50 6.61
N LEU A 107 -4.08 14.10 7.79
CA LEU A 107 -5.12 14.82 8.53
C LEU A 107 -4.50 15.73 9.58
N THR A 108 -4.79 17.02 9.48
CA THR A 108 -4.29 18.02 10.42
C THR A 108 -5.44 18.72 11.14
N SER A 109 -5.14 19.24 12.34
CA SER A 109 -6.10 19.98 13.18
C SER A 109 -7.40 19.21 13.50
N VAL A 110 -7.34 17.87 13.59
CA VAL A 110 -8.49 16.97 13.81
C VAL A 110 -9.27 17.23 15.12
N HIS A 111 -8.67 17.91 16.07
CA HIS A 111 -9.30 18.29 17.33
C HIS A 111 -10.15 19.57 17.23
N HIS A 112 -10.05 20.29 16.12
CA HIS A 112 -10.81 21.51 15.85
C HIS A 112 -11.99 21.22 14.92
N PRO A 113 -13.25 21.38 15.39
CA PRO A 113 -14.43 20.97 14.64
C PRO A 113 -14.63 21.71 13.31
N GLU A 114 -14.11 22.92 13.15
CA GLU A 114 -14.27 23.74 11.93
C GLU A 114 -12.95 23.96 11.17
N LYS A 115 -11.84 23.40 11.65
CA LYS A 115 -10.51 23.59 11.05
C LYS A 115 -9.82 22.29 10.69
N CYS A 116 -10.54 21.17 10.70
CA CYS A 116 -10.00 19.91 10.25
C CYS A 116 -9.63 20.03 8.77
N ARG A 117 -8.37 19.76 8.47
CA ARG A 117 -7.82 19.86 7.11
C ARG A 117 -7.25 18.53 6.68
N ALA A 118 -7.31 18.28 5.37
CA ALA A 118 -6.60 17.18 4.74
C ALA A 118 -5.53 17.74 3.80
N GLU A 119 -4.30 17.24 3.87
CA GLU A 119 -3.30 17.44 2.84
C GLU A 119 -3.22 16.16 2.01
N LEU A 120 -3.33 16.30 0.69
CA LEU A 120 -3.36 15.19 -0.25
C LEU A 120 -2.12 15.25 -1.12
N GLN A 121 -1.31 14.20 -1.09
CA GLN A 121 -0.24 14.00 -2.04
C GLN A 121 -0.79 13.30 -3.27
N LEU A 122 -0.60 13.88 -4.46
CA LEU A 122 -1.13 13.35 -5.70
C LEU A 122 -0.04 12.83 -6.63
N GLN A 123 -0.36 11.77 -7.35
CA GLN A 123 0.27 11.38 -8.59
C GLN A 123 -0.60 11.89 -9.75
N GLY A 124 -0.08 12.81 -10.56
CA GLY A 124 -0.83 13.48 -11.63
C GLY A 124 -0.72 15.00 -11.58
N SER A 125 -1.34 15.68 -12.54
CA SER A 125 -1.35 17.15 -12.61
C SER A 125 -2.34 17.76 -11.62
N ILE A 126 -1.92 18.82 -10.92
CA ILE A 126 -2.79 19.65 -10.07
C ILE A 126 -3.07 21.04 -10.67
N ALA A 127 -2.71 21.25 -11.94
CA ALA A 127 -2.82 22.55 -12.60
C ALA A 127 -4.26 23.08 -12.61
N ASP A 128 -5.22 22.19 -12.86
CA ASP A 128 -6.64 22.52 -13.06
C ASP A 128 -7.43 22.68 -11.75
N PHE A 129 -6.78 22.54 -10.60
CA PHE A 129 -7.38 22.77 -9.29
C PHE A 129 -7.26 24.24 -8.88
N HIS A 130 -8.38 24.79 -8.41
CA HIS A 130 -8.57 26.17 -7.99
C HIS A 130 -9.19 26.22 -6.59
N GLU A 131 -8.88 27.27 -5.84
CA GLU A 131 -9.54 27.50 -4.54
C GLU A 131 -11.06 27.47 -4.70
N ASP A 132 -11.74 26.99 -3.65
CA ASP A 132 -13.19 26.76 -3.58
C ASP A 132 -13.71 25.58 -4.44
N ASP A 133 -12.85 24.85 -5.16
CA ASP A 133 -13.25 23.62 -5.85
C ASP A 133 -13.66 22.52 -4.88
N SER A 134 -14.68 21.75 -5.26
CA SER A 134 -15.09 20.55 -4.52
C SER A 134 -14.20 19.37 -4.89
N VAL A 135 -13.63 18.72 -3.88
CA VAL A 135 -12.75 17.57 -4.05
C VAL A 135 -13.26 16.40 -3.22
N THR A 136 -13.39 15.23 -3.84
CA THR A 136 -13.70 13.97 -3.15
C THR A 136 -12.58 12.98 -3.33
N VAL A 137 -12.07 12.45 -2.22
CA VAL A 137 -11.00 11.45 -2.16
C VAL A 137 -11.56 10.11 -1.72
N GLY A 138 -11.15 9.04 -2.39
CA GLY A 138 -11.52 7.68 -2.06
C GLY A 138 -12.85 7.23 -2.68
N PRO A 139 -13.33 6.02 -2.34
CA PRO A 139 -12.99 5.28 -1.11
C PRO A 139 -11.58 4.69 -1.11
N THR A 140 -10.89 4.71 0.03
CA THR A 140 -9.60 4.01 0.17
C THR A 140 -9.79 2.49 0.14
N PRO A 141 -8.79 1.70 -0.33
CA PRO A 141 -8.97 0.28 -0.60
C PRO A 141 -9.41 -0.57 0.61
N LEU A 142 -8.83 -0.33 1.78
CA LEU A 142 -9.04 -1.14 2.98
C LEU A 142 -10.30 -0.73 3.76
N SER A 143 -10.32 0.50 4.27
CA SER A 143 -11.38 0.98 5.18
C SER A 143 -12.54 1.64 4.44
N LYS A 144 -12.46 1.76 3.11
CA LYS A 144 -13.40 2.54 2.30
C LYS A 144 -13.55 3.97 2.82
N LEU A 145 -12.46 4.58 3.27
CA LEU A 145 -12.47 5.96 3.76
C LEU A 145 -12.73 6.90 2.60
N GLN A 146 -13.74 7.75 2.73
CA GLN A 146 -14.00 8.85 1.83
C GLN A 146 -13.90 10.17 2.57
N ILE A 147 -13.25 11.14 1.94
CA ILE A 147 -13.15 12.52 2.41
C ILE A 147 -13.74 13.41 1.33
N ILE A 148 -14.65 14.29 1.72
CA ILE A 148 -15.21 15.35 0.88
C ILE A 148 -14.75 16.66 1.50
N GLY A 149 -14.21 17.55 0.67
CA GLY A 149 -13.75 18.83 1.14
C GLY A 149 -13.70 19.87 0.02
N THR A 150 -13.48 21.10 0.46
CA THR A 150 -13.33 22.26 -0.40
C THR A 150 -11.85 22.66 -0.45
N LEU A 151 -11.32 22.91 -1.64
CA LEU A 151 -9.91 23.27 -1.82
C LEU A 151 -9.60 24.62 -1.17
N ALA A 152 -8.74 24.61 -0.17
CA ALA A 152 -8.26 25.81 0.52
C ALA A 152 -6.93 26.33 -0.05
N GLY A 153 -6.22 25.52 -0.84
CA GLY A 153 -4.98 25.89 -1.50
C GLY A 153 -4.23 24.69 -2.08
N LYS A 154 -3.15 24.97 -2.80
CA LYS A 154 -2.25 23.95 -3.37
C LYS A 154 -0.79 24.32 -3.17
N ASP A 155 0.05 23.29 -3.09
CA ASP A 155 1.51 23.41 -3.12
C ASP A 155 2.03 22.71 -4.39
N ASP A 156 2.34 23.52 -5.40
CA ASP A 156 2.87 23.05 -6.68
C ASP A 156 4.28 22.44 -6.55
N THR A 157 5.06 22.81 -5.53
CA THR A 157 6.42 22.29 -5.34
C THR A 157 6.38 20.85 -4.85
N SER A 158 5.45 20.57 -3.93
CA SER A 158 5.28 19.24 -3.34
C SER A 158 4.18 18.42 -4.02
N ASN A 159 3.48 18.96 -5.03
CA ASN A 159 2.31 18.36 -5.66
C ASN A 159 1.20 17.97 -4.66
N LYS A 160 0.88 18.91 -3.74
CA LYS A 160 -0.12 18.71 -2.68
C LYS A 160 -1.36 19.58 -2.85
N LEU A 161 -2.52 19.03 -2.50
CA LEU A 161 -3.76 19.79 -2.31
C LEU A 161 -4.08 19.92 -0.82
N ILE A 162 -4.56 21.08 -0.40
CA ILE A 162 -4.98 21.34 0.98
C ILE A 162 -6.48 21.55 0.98
N LEU A 163 -7.22 20.64 1.62
CA LEU A 163 -8.67 20.70 1.74
C LEU A 163 -9.08 21.18 3.13
N THR A 164 -10.13 21.99 3.18
CA THR A 164 -10.99 22.06 4.36
C THR A 164 -11.99 20.90 4.27
N ILE A 165 -12.09 20.09 5.32
CA ILE A 165 -12.94 18.89 5.29
C ILE A 165 -14.40 19.27 5.57
N ASP A 166 -15.29 18.90 4.65
CA ASP A 166 -16.74 19.07 4.75
C ASP A 166 -17.42 17.80 5.29
N ASP A 167 -16.95 16.63 4.86
CA ASP A 167 -17.40 15.32 5.35
C ASP A 167 -16.26 14.30 5.35
N MET A 168 -16.28 13.38 6.32
CA MET A 168 -15.35 12.27 6.39
C MET A 168 -16.07 11.04 6.91
N ARG A 169 -16.10 9.98 6.11
CA ARG A 169 -16.87 8.77 6.43
C ARG A 169 -16.14 7.49 6.03
N ALA A 170 -16.28 6.47 6.87
CA ALA A 170 -15.81 5.12 6.62
C ALA A 170 -16.74 4.12 7.33
N PRO A 171 -17.21 3.05 6.66
CA PRO A 171 -17.04 2.78 5.24
C PRO A 171 -17.94 3.68 4.36
N ALA A 172 -17.42 4.13 3.23
CA ALA A 172 -18.18 4.83 2.20
C ALA A 172 -18.55 3.86 1.06
N GLY A 173 -19.85 3.71 0.80
CA GLY A 173 -20.41 2.76 -0.17
C GLY A 173 -21.23 1.65 0.51
N GLU A 174 -22.11 1.00 -0.24
CA GLU A 174 -22.73 -0.25 0.22
C GLU A 174 -21.70 -1.40 0.08
N PRO A 175 -21.66 -2.36 1.03
CA PRO A 175 -20.84 -3.55 0.86
C PRO A 175 -21.24 -4.25 -0.45
N GLU A 176 -20.25 -4.53 -1.31
CA GLU A 176 -20.47 -5.45 -2.43
C GLU A 176 -20.79 -6.83 -1.84
N HIS A 177 -22.08 -7.20 -1.91
CA HIS A 177 -22.61 -8.49 -1.49
C HIS A 177 -22.48 -9.54 -2.59
#